data_AF-A0AAN6SX84-F1
#
_entry.id   AF-A0AAN6SX84-F1
#
_cell.length_a   1.000
_cell.length_b   1.000
_cell.length_c   1.000
_cell.angle_alpha   90.00
_cell.angle_beta   90.00
_cell.angle_gamma   90.00
#
_symmetry.space_group_name_H-M   'P 1'
#
loop_
_entity.id
_entity.type
_entity.pdbx_description
1 polymer ?
#
loop_
_entity_poly.entity_id
_entity_poly.type
_entity_poly.pdbx_seq_one_letter_code
_entity_poly.pdbx_strand_id
1 'polypeptide(L)'
;MVTFDELFIPLPAFQIAICREHRSAVTAKSVASHVGSQHRHLAAQVRQRIVKEASALRGDGLLAADTHGIRFPGPGEVVPAIDGLPVWSDGKKCVRCGHIRSTREDIQKHCRSEHGWANPRPRGGRPGARPAGGLGEA
;
A
#
# COMPACT_ATOMS: atom_id res chain seq x y z
N MET A 1 27.03 11.31 -11.43
CA MET A 1 27.02 9.85 -11.25
C MET A 1 25.87 9.58 -10.30
N VAL A 2 24.84 8.84 -10.72
CA VAL A 2 23.57 8.78 -9.96
C VAL A 2 23.77 8.12 -8.59
N THR A 3 23.26 8.76 -7.54
CA THR A 3 23.31 8.37 -6.11
C THR A 3 21.91 8.08 -5.56
N PHE A 4 21.81 7.55 -4.33
CA PHE A 4 20.51 7.28 -3.70
C PHE A 4 19.67 8.57 -3.55
N ASP A 5 20.25 9.65 -3.03
CA ASP A 5 19.50 10.89 -2.71
C ASP A 5 18.98 11.64 -3.97
N GLU A 6 19.65 11.44 -5.11
CA GLU A 6 19.18 11.94 -6.41
C GLU A 6 17.89 11.24 -6.87
N LEU A 7 17.72 9.95 -6.56
CA LEU A 7 16.53 9.17 -6.97
C LEU A 7 15.46 9.06 -5.89
N PHE A 8 15.86 9.17 -4.63
CA PHE A 8 15.02 8.85 -3.49
C PHE A 8 14.99 10.00 -2.49
N ILE A 9 13.80 10.31 -2.00
CA ILE A 9 13.60 11.26 -0.89
C ILE A 9 13.42 10.42 0.38
N PRO A 10 14.38 10.42 1.32
CA PRO A 10 14.22 9.72 2.59
C PRO A 10 13.15 10.40 3.44
N LEU A 11 12.31 9.59 4.08
CA LEU A 11 11.32 10.02 5.07
C LEU A 11 11.49 9.23 6.37
N PRO A 12 12.43 9.65 7.22
CA PRO A 12 12.77 8.93 8.45
C PRO A 12 11.60 8.77 9.43
N ALA A 13 10.65 9.73 9.44
CA ALA A 13 9.45 9.67 10.29
C ALA A 13 8.62 8.39 10.05
N PHE A 14 8.57 7.94 8.79
CA PHE A 14 7.84 6.75 8.35
C PHE A 14 8.76 5.54 8.10
N GLN A 15 10.09 5.73 8.23
CA GLN A 15 11.13 4.76 7.91
C GLN A 15 11.06 4.21 6.47
N ILE A 16 10.80 5.10 5.51
CA ILE A 16 10.74 4.77 4.08
C ILE A 16 11.52 5.81 3.26
N ALA A 17 11.72 5.53 1.98
CA ALA A 17 12.10 6.54 1.00
C ALA A 17 11.13 6.53 -0.19
N ILE A 18 10.98 7.68 -0.85
CA ILE A 18 10.10 7.82 -2.01
C ILE A 18 10.94 7.94 -3.26
N CYS A 19 10.69 7.08 -4.25
CA CYS A 19 11.26 7.27 -5.58
C CYS A 19 10.65 8.51 -6.24
N ARG A 20 11.50 9.46 -6.66
CA ARG A 20 11.07 10.72 -7.31
C ARG A 20 10.37 10.49 -8.65
N GLU A 21 10.81 9.50 -9.41
CA GLU A 21 10.26 9.21 -10.75
C GLU A 21 8.96 8.41 -10.68
N HIS A 22 8.94 7.35 -9.87
CA HIS A 22 7.84 6.39 -9.84
C HIS A 22 6.79 6.67 -8.75
N ARG A 23 7.05 7.67 -7.90
CA ARG A 23 6.13 8.11 -6.83
C ARG A 23 5.68 6.96 -5.93
N SER A 24 6.63 6.10 -5.58
CA SER A 24 6.40 4.89 -4.80
C SER A 24 7.32 4.86 -3.58
N ALA A 25 6.77 4.47 -2.44
CA ALA A 25 7.52 4.23 -1.22
C ALA A 25 8.31 2.91 -1.30
N VAL A 26 9.55 2.94 -0.82
CA VAL A 26 10.43 1.78 -0.72
C VAL A 26 11.01 1.65 0.68
N THR A 27 11.15 0.39 1.11
CA THR A 27 11.95 -0.06 2.26
C THR A 27 13.32 -0.53 1.78
N ALA A 28 14.24 -0.77 2.72
CA ALA A 28 15.59 -1.27 2.42
C ALA A 28 15.58 -2.61 1.66
N LYS A 29 14.64 -3.51 1.95
CA LYS A 29 14.48 -4.77 1.20
C LYS A 29 13.91 -4.56 -0.21
N SER A 30 12.96 -3.64 -0.36
CA SER A 30 12.25 -3.45 -1.64
C SER A 30 13.05 -2.64 -2.67
N VAL A 31 14.01 -1.82 -2.24
CA VAL A 31 14.79 -0.93 -3.12
C VAL A 31 15.48 -1.69 -4.24
N ALA A 32 16.02 -2.89 -3.98
CA ALA A 32 16.73 -3.70 -4.96
C ALA A 32 15.80 -4.14 -6.11
N SER A 33 14.61 -4.63 -5.79
CA SER A 33 13.61 -4.98 -6.80
C SER A 33 13.09 -3.75 -7.54
N HIS A 34 12.90 -2.63 -6.83
CA HIS A 34 12.46 -1.38 -7.43
C HIS A 34 13.45 -0.87 -8.49
N VAL A 35 14.74 -0.68 -8.14
CA VAL A 35 15.75 -0.21 -9.09
C VAL A 35 16.03 -1.22 -10.21
N GLY A 36 15.91 -2.52 -9.92
CA GLY A 36 16.08 -3.57 -10.92
C GLY A 36 14.98 -3.60 -11.98
N SER A 37 13.74 -3.30 -11.60
CA SER A 37 12.59 -3.35 -12.52
C SER A 37 12.29 -2.00 -13.18
N GLN A 38 12.32 -0.92 -12.40
CA GLN A 38 11.90 0.42 -12.84
C GLN A 38 13.08 1.24 -13.37
N HIS A 39 14.26 1.13 -12.77
CA HIS A 39 15.48 1.83 -13.20
C HIS A 39 16.47 0.91 -13.96
N ARG A 40 15.94 0.03 -14.81
CA ARG A 40 16.75 -0.93 -15.60
C ARG A 40 17.76 -0.26 -16.55
N HIS A 41 17.50 1.01 -16.91
CA HIS A 41 18.37 1.82 -17.77
C HIS A 41 19.70 2.20 -17.09
N LEU A 42 19.76 2.21 -15.75
CA LEU A 42 20.99 2.47 -15.02
C LEU A 42 21.96 1.29 -15.17
N ALA A 43 23.27 1.55 -15.11
CA ALA A 43 24.25 0.48 -15.08
C ALA A 43 24.08 -0.40 -13.82
N ALA A 44 24.37 -1.70 -13.94
CA ALA A 44 24.24 -2.64 -12.81
C ALA A 44 25.04 -2.20 -11.58
N GLN A 45 26.26 -1.68 -11.78
CA GLN A 45 27.10 -1.18 -10.70
C GLN A 45 26.48 0.02 -9.97
N VAL A 46 25.78 0.91 -10.68
CA VAL A 46 25.07 2.05 -10.08
C VAL A 46 23.90 1.56 -9.23
N ARG A 47 23.10 0.62 -9.75
CA ARG A 47 22.00 0.00 -8.99
C ARG A 47 22.49 -0.67 -7.71
N GLN A 48 23.59 -1.43 -7.78
CA GLN A 48 24.18 -2.07 -6.60
C GLN A 48 24.67 -1.06 -5.57
N ARG A 49 25.24 0.08 -6.00
CA ARG A 49 25.62 1.16 -5.11
C ARG A 49 24.41 1.74 -4.38
N ILE A 50 23.33 2.05 -5.10
CA ILE A 50 22.08 2.55 -4.51
C ILE A 50 21.53 1.57 -3.45
N VAL A 51 21.55 0.26 -3.74
CA VAL A 51 21.12 -0.78 -2.78
C VAL A 51 22.01 -0.81 -1.54
N LYS A 52 23.33 -0.62 -1.70
CA LYS A 52 24.27 -0.55 -0.59
C LYS A 52 24.02 0.68 0.29
N GLU A 53 23.79 1.86 -0.33
CA GLU A 53 23.45 3.10 0.38
C GLU A 53 22.15 2.94 1.17
N ALA A 54 21.10 2.37 0.56
CA ALA A 54 19.85 2.05 1.27
C ALA A 54 20.04 1.07 2.45
N SER A 55 20.98 0.13 2.33
CA SER A 55 21.30 -0.81 3.41
C SER A 55 22.03 -0.13 4.58
N ALA A 56 22.85 0.90 4.30
CA ALA A 56 23.45 1.72 5.34
C ALA A 56 22.38 2.53 6.09
N LEU A 57 21.45 3.17 5.37
CA LEU A 57 20.32 3.89 5.96
C LEU A 57 19.43 2.99 6.84
N ARG A 58 19.31 1.69 6.51
CA ARG A 58 18.69 0.71 7.39
C ARG A 58 19.48 0.52 8.69
N GLY A 59 20.81 0.41 8.60
CA GLY A 59 21.69 0.32 9.77
C GLY A 59 21.54 1.51 10.72
N ASP A 60 21.33 2.69 10.16
CA ASP A 60 21.11 3.95 10.90
C ASP A 60 19.66 4.12 11.40
N GLY A 61 18.76 3.17 11.12
CA GLY A 61 17.36 3.22 11.53
C GLY A 61 16.48 4.21 10.73
N LEU A 62 16.99 4.75 9.63
CA LEU A 62 16.28 5.71 8.75
C LEU A 62 15.37 5.00 7.74
N LEU A 63 15.66 3.75 7.39
CA LEU A 63 14.81 2.91 6.56
C LEU A 63 14.42 1.60 7.26
N ALA A 64 13.15 1.24 7.13
CA ALA A 64 12.64 -0.03 7.58
C ALA A 64 13.26 -1.17 6.77
N ALA A 65 13.46 -2.32 7.42
CA ALA A 65 13.90 -3.52 6.73
C ALA A 65 12.86 -3.97 5.71
N ASP A 66 11.59 -4.01 6.10
CA ASP A 66 10.46 -4.44 5.28
C ASP A 66 9.19 -3.66 5.67
N THR A 67 8.05 -4.06 5.10
CA THR A 67 6.76 -3.38 5.30
C THR A 67 6.26 -3.40 6.74
N HIS A 68 6.69 -4.36 7.57
CA HIS A 68 6.29 -4.44 8.98
C HIS A 68 7.02 -3.40 9.84
N GLY A 69 8.19 -2.94 9.40
CA GLY A 69 8.93 -1.87 10.07
C GLY A 69 8.47 -0.46 9.68
N ILE A 70 7.52 -0.31 8.74
CA ILE A 70 7.01 1.02 8.36
C ILE A 70 6.24 1.59 9.54
N ARG A 71 6.57 2.83 9.91
CA ARG A 71 5.80 3.57 10.91
C ARG A 71 4.63 4.23 10.21
N PHE A 72 3.42 3.83 10.56
CA PHE A 72 2.20 4.50 10.11
C PHE A 72 1.75 5.53 11.14
N PRO A 73 1.06 6.60 10.72
CA PRO A 73 0.38 7.51 11.64
C PRO A 73 -0.54 6.75 12.60
N GLY A 74 -0.63 7.25 13.83
CA GLY A 74 -1.50 6.67 14.84
C GLY A 74 -2.99 6.79 14.50
N PRO A 75 -3.88 6.04 15.17
CA PRO A 75 -5.32 6.19 15.01
C PRO A 75 -5.76 7.64 15.33
N GLY A 76 -6.39 8.31 14.37
CA GLY A 76 -6.86 9.70 14.52
C GLY A 76 -5.81 10.77 14.24
N GLU A 77 -4.56 10.38 13.98
CA GLU A 77 -3.51 11.31 13.57
C GLU A 77 -3.73 11.77 12.13
N VAL A 78 -3.79 13.08 11.92
CA VAL A 78 -3.90 13.68 10.58
C VAL A 78 -2.51 14.12 10.15
N VAL A 79 -1.93 13.40 9.20
CA VAL A 79 -0.69 13.79 8.52
C VAL A 79 -1.00 14.49 7.20
N PRO A 80 -0.24 15.54 6.84
CA PRO A 80 -0.38 16.17 5.53
C PRO A 80 -0.04 15.19 4.41
N ALA A 81 -0.47 15.52 3.20
CA ALA A 81 -0.07 14.78 2.00
C ALA A 81 1.46 14.70 1.92
N ILE A 82 1.97 13.50 1.71
CA ILE A 82 3.40 13.25 1.61
C ILE A 82 3.85 13.65 0.21
N ASP A 83 4.80 14.60 0.13
CA ASP A 83 5.34 15.06 -1.14
C ASP A 83 5.94 13.89 -1.94
N GLY A 84 5.70 13.87 -3.25
CA GLY A 84 6.13 12.79 -4.13
C GLY A 84 5.27 11.53 -4.11
N LEU A 85 4.28 11.40 -3.21
CA LEU A 85 3.26 10.34 -3.29
C LEU A 85 1.93 10.89 -3.84
N PRO A 86 1.23 10.12 -4.68
CA PRO A 86 -0.12 10.50 -5.09
C PRO A 86 -1.10 10.43 -3.91
N VAL A 87 -1.99 11.42 -3.82
CA VAL A 87 -3.13 11.40 -2.90
C VAL A 87 -4.34 10.86 -3.64
N TRP A 88 -4.92 9.78 -3.11
CA TRP A 88 -6.13 9.18 -3.67
C TRP A 88 -7.34 9.53 -2.81
N SER A 89 -8.42 10.00 -3.44
CA SER A 89 -9.67 10.37 -2.77
C SER A 89 -10.71 9.23 -2.76
N ASP A 90 -10.50 8.19 -3.56
CA ASP A 90 -11.44 7.09 -3.78
C ASP A 90 -11.12 5.80 -2.99
N GLY A 91 -10.26 5.92 -1.96
CA GLY A 91 -9.91 4.84 -1.06
C GLY A 91 -11.13 4.25 -0.34
N LYS A 92 -11.26 2.92 -0.35
CA LYS A 92 -12.37 2.19 0.26
C LYS A 92 -11.88 1.54 1.53
N LYS A 93 -12.42 1.98 2.67
CA LYS A 93 -12.08 1.50 4.01
C LYS A 93 -13.02 0.39 4.45
N CYS A 94 -12.47 -0.69 5.00
CA CYS A 94 -13.24 -1.73 5.65
C CYS A 94 -13.86 -1.17 6.93
N VAL A 95 -15.18 -1.29 7.08
CA VAL A 95 -15.88 -0.79 8.28
C VAL A 95 -15.55 -1.57 9.55
N ARG A 96 -15.11 -2.83 9.43
CA ARG A 96 -14.84 -3.70 10.58
C ARG A 96 -13.43 -3.53 11.14
N CYS A 97 -12.41 -3.44 10.28
CA CYS A 97 -11.00 -3.38 10.73
C CYS A 97 -10.21 -2.19 10.18
N GLY A 98 -10.82 -1.32 9.37
CA GLY A 98 -10.16 -0.13 8.84
C GLY A 98 -9.20 -0.36 7.67
N HIS A 99 -9.04 -1.60 7.17
CA HIS A 99 -8.19 -1.90 6.00
C HIS A 99 -8.61 -1.10 4.75
N ILE A 100 -7.68 -0.52 4.00
CA ILE A 100 -7.98 0.33 2.84
C ILE A 100 -7.52 -0.32 1.53
N ARG A 101 -8.36 -0.26 0.49
CA ARG A 101 -8.02 -0.59 -0.90
C ARG A 101 -8.60 0.45 -1.86
N SER A 102 -7.97 0.67 -3.00
CA SER A 102 -8.47 1.60 -4.02
C SER A 102 -9.66 1.04 -4.80
N THR A 103 -9.67 -0.26 -5.11
CA THR A 103 -10.75 -0.86 -5.92
C THR A 103 -11.85 -1.47 -5.06
N ARG A 104 -13.07 -1.48 -5.61
CA ARG A 104 -14.23 -2.15 -4.98
C ARG A 104 -14.02 -3.66 -4.89
N GLU A 105 -13.40 -4.25 -5.92
CA GLU A 105 -13.15 -5.68 -5.97
C GLU A 105 -12.20 -6.11 -4.84
N ASP A 106 -11.11 -5.38 -4.65
CA ASP A 106 -10.11 -5.71 -3.63
C ASP A 106 -10.65 -5.56 -2.21
N ILE A 107 -11.42 -4.49 -1.93
CA ILE A 107 -12.02 -4.33 -0.60
C ILE A 107 -13.09 -5.40 -0.34
N GLN A 108 -13.87 -5.79 -1.36
CA GLN A 108 -14.82 -6.90 -1.22
C GLN A 108 -14.10 -8.23 -1.00
N LYS A 109 -13.00 -8.48 -1.71
CA LYS A 109 -12.17 -9.67 -1.50
C LYS A 109 -11.65 -9.72 -0.06
N HIS A 110 -11.11 -8.61 0.44
CA HIS A 110 -10.71 -8.48 1.85
C HIS A 110 -11.87 -8.79 2.80
N CYS A 111 -13.04 -8.17 2.61
CA CYS A 111 -14.20 -8.43 3.47
C CYS A 111 -14.70 -9.88 3.41
N ARG A 112 -14.65 -10.52 2.25
CA ARG A 112 -14.99 -11.95 2.10
C ARG A 112 -14.02 -12.83 2.87
N SER A 113 -12.72 -12.66 2.63
CA SER A 113 -11.67 -13.53 3.17
C SER A 113 -11.46 -13.34 4.67
N GLU A 114 -11.40 -12.09 5.14
CA GLU A 114 -11.03 -11.79 6.54
C GLU A 114 -12.23 -11.73 7.48
N HIS A 115 -13.42 -11.39 6.95
CA HIS A 115 -14.60 -11.10 7.76
C HIS A 115 -15.80 -12.00 7.45
N GLY A 116 -15.65 -12.93 6.50
CA GLY A 116 -16.72 -13.83 6.06
C GLY A 116 -17.89 -13.09 5.39
N TRP A 117 -17.67 -11.87 4.89
CA TRP A 117 -18.74 -11.09 4.28
C TRP A 117 -19.30 -11.82 3.06
N ALA A 118 -20.61 -12.05 3.01
CA ALA A 118 -21.30 -12.55 1.83
C ALA A 118 -22.07 -11.40 1.17
N ASN A 119 -22.08 -11.37 -0.17
CA ASN A 119 -22.86 -10.38 -0.89
C ASN A 119 -24.37 -10.66 -0.66
N PRO A 120 -25.13 -9.73 -0.05
CA PRO A 120 -26.55 -9.94 0.22
C PRO A 120 -27.40 -10.04 -1.06
N ARG A 121 -26.86 -9.61 -2.22
CA ARG A 121 -27.49 -9.78 -3.53
C ARG A 121 -26.82 -10.91 -4.30
N PRO A 122 -27.42 -12.11 -4.39
CA PRO A 122 -26.84 -13.18 -5.20
C PRO A 122 -26.73 -12.76 -6.68
N ARG A 123 -25.68 -13.24 -7.36
CA ARG A 123 -25.54 -13.06 -8.81
C ARG A 123 -26.77 -13.66 -9.50
N GLY A 124 -27.46 -12.86 -10.30
CA GLY A 124 -28.62 -13.30 -11.11
C GLY A 124 -30.01 -13.00 -10.55
N GLY A 125 -30.14 -12.33 -9.39
CA GLY A 125 -31.46 -11.94 -8.87
C GLY A 125 -32.11 -10.84 -9.70
N ARG A 126 -33.26 -11.13 -10.34
CA ARG A 126 -34.11 -10.10 -10.97
C ARG A 126 -34.50 -9.04 -9.93
N PRO A 127 -34.38 -7.73 -10.24
CA PRO A 127 -34.94 -6.70 -9.38
C PRO A 127 -36.47 -6.88 -9.34
N GLY A 128 -37.03 -7.26 -8.19
CA GLY A 128 -38.48 -7.34 -7.99
C GLY A 128 -39.09 -8.70 -7.65
N ALA A 129 -38.30 -9.74 -7.38
CA ALA A 129 -38.86 -10.98 -6.83
C ALA A 129 -39.33 -10.72 -5.37
N ARG A 130 -40.63 -10.47 -5.20
CA ARG A 130 -41.29 -10.51 -3.88
C ARG A 130 -41.00 -11.88 -3.25
N PRO A 131 -40.71 -11.97 -1.95
CA PRO A 131 -40.62 -13.26 -1.30
C PRO A 131 -41.96 -13.97 -1.46
N ALA A 132 -41.95 -15.14 -2.11
CA ALA A 132 -43.05 -16.09 -2.00
C ALA A 132 -43.08 -16.55 -0.54
N GLY A 133 -44.20 -16.30 0.12
CA GLY A 133 -44.35 -16.46 1.55
C GLY A 133 -44.20 -17.89 2.06
N GLY A 134 -44.07 -17.99 3.39
CA GLY A 134 -44.24 -19.23 4.15
C GLY A 134 -43.89 -19.07 5.63
N LEU A 135 -44.91 -18.68 6.42
CA LEU A 135 -45.32 -19.15 7.78
C LEU A 135 -44.20 -19.40 8.84
N GLY A 136 -44.27 -18.89 10.06
CA GLY A 136 -45.47 -18.71 10.87
C GLY A 136 -45.31 -17.70 12.02
N GLU A 137 -46.47 -17.38 12.57
CA GLU A 137 -46.74 -16.45 13.66
C GLU A 137 -46.60 -17.13 15.04
N ALA A 138 -46.51 -16.28 16.07
CA ALA A 138 -46.48 -16.49 17.53
C ALA A 138 -45.16 -16.97 18.16
#